data_AF-A0A5C9BY17-F1
#
_entry.id   AF-A0A5C9BY17-F1
#
_cell.length_a   1.000
_cell.length_b   1.000
_cell.length_c   1.000
_cell.angle_alpha   90.00
_cell.angle_beta   90.00
_cell.angle_gamma   90.00
#
_symmetry.space_group_name_H-M   'P 1'
#
loop_
_entity.id
_entity.type
_entity.pdbx_description
1 polymer ?
#
loop_
_entity_poly.entity_id
_entity_poly.type
_entity_poly.pdbx_seq_one_letter_code
_entity_poly.pdbx_strand_id
1 'polypeptide(L)'
;MSQQCACRKTDRYVSFQDIDCAGNARRLMEYLDRQLAIPGRSNAFWEYFAKKRAGNAVTKPDDLFLIHSNINQFRDFFEHWNDSEALGLLLQIEEECC
;
A
#
# COMPACT_ATOMS: atom_id res chain seq x y z
N MET A 1 -17.42 38.46 16.74
CA MET A 1 -17.35 37.01 16.98
C MET A 1 -16.44 36.43 15.91
N SER A 2 -15.15 36.32 16.20
CA SER A 2 -14.14 35.89 15.23
C SER A 2 -14.00 34.38 15.29
N GLN A 3 -14.62 33.67 14.35
CA GLN A 3 -14.42 32.23 14.17
C GLN A 3 -12.99 32.01 13.68
N GLN A 4 -12.15 31.44 14.53
CA GLN A 4 -10.89 30.85 14.12
C GLN A 4 -11.22 29.57 13.36
N CYS A 5 -11.19 29.63 12.02
CA CYS A 5 -11.03 28.43 11.21
C CYS A 5 -9.68 27.81 11.58
N ALA A 6 -9.71 26.73 12.35
CA ALA A 6 -8.56 25.88 12.63
C ALA A 6 -8.17 25.15 11.35
N CYS A 7 -7.54 25.86 10.42
CA CYS A 7 -6.78 25.25 9.35
C CYS A 7 -5.56 24.60 10.01
N ARG A 8 -5.70 23.33 10.44
CA ARG A 8 -4.52 22.48 10.66
C ARG A 8 -3.79 22.44 9.33
N LYS A 9 -2.79 23.30 9.16
CA LYS A 9 -1.68 23.00 8.27
C LYS A 9 -0.99 21.80 8.91
N THR A 10 -1.42 20.59 8.54
CA THR A 10 -0.54 19.44 8.66
C THR A 10 0.72 19.83 7.91
N ASP A 11 1.84 19.79 8.62
CA ASP A 11 3.12 19.98 7.99
C ASP A 11 3.20 18.94 6.85
N ARG A 12 3.26 19.41 5.60
CA ARG A 12 3.30 18.52 4.42
C ARG A 12 4.59 17.70 4.38
N TYR A 13 5.55 18.02 5.25
CA TYR A 13 6.78 17.29 5.45
C TYR A 13 6.99 17.09 6.94
N VAL A 14 6.17 16.23 7.53
CA VAL A 14 6.56 15.56 8.78
C VAL A 14 7.94 14.96 8.52
N SER A 15 8.92 15.26 9.37
CA SER A 15 10.30 14.85 9.13
C SER A 15 10.36 13.35 8.88
N PHE A 16 11.02 12.91 7.82
CA PHE A 16 11.20 11.49 7.46
C PHE A 16 11.89 10.62 8.52
N GLN A 17 12.25 11.19 9.68
CA GLN A 17 12.72 10.45 10.84
C GLN A 17 11.50 9.78 11.50
N ASP A 18 11.54 8.45 11.57
CA ASP A 18 10.59 7.55 12.25
C ASP A 18 9.43 6.94 11.43
N ILE A 19 9.39 7.09 10.11
CA ILE A 19 8.40 6.39 9.25
C ILE A 19 8.97 5.03 8.77
N ASP A 20 8.32 3.94 9.17
CA ASP A 20 8.68 2.57 8.75
C ASP A 20 8.00 2.18 7.42
N CYS A 21 8.45 2.80 6.32
CA CYS A 21 7.93 2.52 4.99
C CYS A 21 8.09 1.05 4.58
N ALA A 22 9.23 0.44 4.90
CA ALA A 22 9.51 -0.95 4.57
C ALA A 22 8.60 -1.92 5.35
N GLY A 23 8.36 -1.66 6.64
CA GLY A 23 7.45 -2.44 7.47
C GLY A 23 5.99 -2.27 7.04
N ASN A 24 5.57 -1.04 6.72
CA ASN A 24 4.23 -0.79 6.20
C ASN A 24 4.01 -1.48 4.85
N ALA A 25 4.97 -1.40 3.93
CA ALA A 25 4.94 -2.11 2.65
C ALA A 25 4.82 -3.64 2.86
N ARG A 26 5.60 -4.23 3.76
CA ARG A 26 5.51 -5.65 4.10
C ARG A 26 4.13 -6.03 4.63
N ARG A 27 3.58 -5.23 5.55
CA ARG A 27 2.24 -5.45 6.11
C ARG A 27 1.15 -5.39 5.04
N LEU A 28 1.22 -4.41 4.14
CA LEU A 28 0.26 -4.30 3.04
C LEU A 28 0.31 -5.53 2.13
N MET A 29 1.51 -6.03 1.85
CA MET A 29 1.65 -7.28 1.11
C MET A 29 1.08 -8.50 1.85
N GLU A 30 1.17 -8.55 3.18
CA GLU A 30 0.50 -9.61 3.97
C GLU A 30 -1.03 -9.52 3.86
N TYR A 31 -1.61 -8.32 3.81
CA TYR A 31 -3.05 -8.16 3.52
C TYR A 31 -3.38 -8.70 2.12
N LEU A 32 -2.58 -8.35 1.11
CA LEU A 32 -2.75 -8.89 -0.24
C LEU A 32 -2.68 -10.42 -0.25
N ASP A 33 -1.67 -11.01 0.39
CA ASP A 33 -1.47 -12.46 0.44
C ASP A 33 -2.68 -13.17 1.11
N ARG A 34 -3.23 -12.59 2.18
CA ARG A 34 -4.45 -13.10 2.86
C ARG A 34 -5.67 -13.04 1.94
N GLN A 35 -5.85 -11.94 1.22
CA GLN A 35 -6.97 -11.76 0.30
C GLN A 35 -6.90 -12.71 -0.89
N LEU A 36 -5.70 -12.89 -1.46
CA LEU A 36 -5.48 -13.80 -2.61
C LEU A 36 -5.58 -15.28 -2.23
N ALA A 37 -5.38 -15.63 -0.95
CA ALA A 37 -5.61 -16.99 -0.47
C ALA A 37 -7.09 -17.42 -0.50
N ILE A 38 -8.03 -16.47 -0.60
CA ILE A 38 -9.46 -16.76 -0.71
C ILE A 38 -9.78 -17.18 -2.16
N PRO A 39 -10.37 -18.37 -2.38
CA PRO A 39 -10.71 -18.82 -3.73
C PRO A 39 -11.60 -17.83 -4.49
N GLY A 40 -11.24 -17.55 -5.74
CA GLY A 40 -11.98 -16.63 -6.61
C GLY A 40 -11.60 -15.16 -6.48
N ARG A 41 -10.67 -14.78 -5.58
CA ARG A 41 -10.19 -13.40 -5.47
C ARG A 41 -8.97 -13.10 -6.34
N SER A 42 -8.18 -14.11 -6.70
CA SER A 42 -7.03 -13.93 -7.59
C SER A 42 -7.44 -13.81 -9.06
N ASN A 43 -6.56 -13.22 -9.87
CA ASN A 43 -6.67 -13.13 -11.32
C ASN A 43 -5.28 -13.19 -11.98
N ALA A 44 -5.24 -13.19 -13.31
CA ALA A 44 -3.99 -13.28 -14.07
C ALA A 44 -2.98 -12.15 -13.74
N PHE A 45 -3.47 -10.96 -13.38
CA PHE A 45 -2.60 -9.86 -12.95
C PHE A 45 -1.92 -10.20 -11.62
N TRP A 46 -2.67 -10.65 -10.61
CA TRP A 46 -2.11 -10.98 -9.30
C TRP A 46 -1.18 -12.20 -9.34
N GLU A 47 -1.44 -13.17 -10.22
CA GLU A 47 -0.52 -14.27 -10.48
C GLU A 47 0.80 -13.80 -11.10
N TYR A 48 0.74 -12.87 -12.05
CA TYR A 48 1.94 -12.26 -12.64
C TYR A 48 2.68 -11.39 -11.62
N PHE A 49 1.94 -10.61 -10.83
CA PHE A 49 2.49 -9.77 -9.77
C PHE A 49 3.26 -10.61 -8.75
N ALA A 50 2.69 -11.73 -8.31
CA ALA A 50 3.36 -12.65 -7.38
C ALA A 50 4.69 -13.18 -7.95
N LYS A 51 4.74 -13.54 -9.24
CA LYS A 51 5.98 -13.94 -9.92
C LYS A 51 7.00 -12.80 -9.94
N LYS A 52 6.55 -11.57 -10.24
CA LYS A 52 7.40 -10.38 -10.26
C LYS A 52 7.96 -10.07 -8.87
N ARG A 53 7.13 -10.17 -7.82
CA ARG A 53 7.50 -9.97 -6.42
C ARG A 53 8.49 -11.02 -5.91
N ALA A 54 8.30 -12.28 -6.29
CA ALA A 54 9.26 -13.34 -5.98
C ALA A 54 10.64 -13.04 -6.59
N GLY A 55 10.65 -12.40 -7.76
CA GLY A 55 11.87 -12.00 -8.46
C GLY A 55 12.71 -13.21 -8.89
N ASN A 56 13.98 -12.96 -9.16
CA ASN A 56 14.99 -14.00 -9.34
C ASN A 56 16.12 -13.79 -8.31
N ALA A 57 17.08 -14.72 -8.26
CA ALA A 57 18.17 -14.70 -7.27
C ALA A 57 19.06 -13.44 -7.32
N VAL A 58 19.03 -12.67 -8.41
CA VAL A 58 19.88 -11.50 -8.64
C VAL A 58 19.09 -10.19 -8.45
N THR A 59 17.78 -10.20 -8.74
CA THR A 59 16.92 -9.01 -8.68
C THR A 59 15.60 -9.37 -8.01
N LYS A 60 15.53 -9.21 -6.69
CA LYS A 60 14.26 -9.16 -5.97
C LYS A 60 13.82 -7.70 -5.86
N PRO A 61 12.69 -7.30 -6.46
CA PRO A 61 12.21 -5.93 -6.34
C PRO A 61 11.83 -5.62 -4.89
N ASP A 62 11.99 -4.35 -4.52
CA ASP A 62 11.53 -3.85 -3.23
C ASP A 62 9.98 -3.79 -3.19
N ASP A 63 9.40 -4.17 -2.04
CA ASP A 63 7.93 -4.24 -1.90
C ASP A 63 7.30 -2.85 -2.03
N LEU A 64 7.94 -1.78 -1.51
CA LEU A 64 7.43 -0.42 -1.62
C LEU A 64 7.42 0.03 -3.09
N PHE A 65 8.48 -0.27 -3.85
CA PHE A 65 8.50 -0.01 -5.29
C PHE A 65 7.35 -0.71 -6.05
N LEU A 66 7.05 -1.97 -5.71
CA LEU A 66 5.98 -2.72 -6.33
C LEU A 66 4.60 -2.16 -5.99
N ILE A 67 4.39 -1.74 -4.74
CA ILE A 67 3.16 -1.08 -4.31
C ILE A 67 2.99 0.24 -5.06
N HIS A 68 4.01 1.11 -5.02
CA HIS A 68 3.95 2.42 -5.67
C HIS A 68 3.64 2.30 -7.17
N SER A 69 4.33 1.40 -7.88
CA SER A 69 4.12 1.20 -9.32
C SER A 69 2.77 0.59 -9.69
N ASN A 70 2.01 0.04 -8.73
CA ASN A 70 0.72 -0.60 -8.97
C ASN A 70 -0.37 -0.08 -8.01
N ILE A 71 -0.19 1.12 -7.44
CA ILE A 71 -0.99 1.59 -6.29
C ILE A 71 -2.50 1.59 -6.56
N ASN A 72 -2.90 1.95 -7.78
CA ASN A 72 -4.31 1.91 -8.18
C ASN A 72 -4.85 0.48 -8.29
N GLN A 73 -4.03 -0.49 -8.70
CA GLN A 73 -4.45 -1.90 -8.74
C GLN A 73 -4.69 -2.45 -7.33
N PHE A 74 -3.86 -2.06 -6.35
CA PHE A 74 -4.09 -2.37 -4.94
C PHE A 74 -5.38 -1.71 -4.43
N ARG A 75 -5.59 -0.42 -4.74
CA ARG A 75 -6.79 0.32 -4.35
C ARG A 75 -8.05 -0.34 -4.90
N ASP A 76 -8.12 -0.54 -6.22
CA ASP A 76 -9.26 -1.17 -6.89
C ASP A 76 -9.56 -2.56 -6.30
N PHE A 77 -8.52 -3.33 -6.01
CA PHE A 77 -8.67 -4.68 -5.46
C PHE A 77 -9.21 -4.68 -4.03
N PHE A 78 -8.65 -3.86 -3.14
CA PHE A 78 -9.14 -3.79 -1.76
C PHE A 78 -10.51 -3.12 -1.67
N GLU A 79 -10.82 -2.15 -2.53
CA GLU A 79 -12.18 -1.59 -2.66
C GLU A 79 -13.18 -2.65 -3.11
N HIS A 80 -12.86 -3.43 -4.14
CA HIS A 80 -13.73 -4.48 -4.64
C HIS A 80 -14.10 -5.52 -3.56
N TRP A 81 -13.14 -5.85 -2.68
CA TRP A 81 -13.34 -6.80 -1.58
C TRP A 81 -13.71 -6.16 -0.23
N ASN A 82 -13.92 -4.84 -0.20
CA ASN A 82 -14.23 -4.04 1.00
C ASN A 82 -13.22 -4.24 2.15
N ASP A 83 -11.93 -4.36 1.85
CA ASP A 83 -10.86 -4.45 2.84
C ASP A 83 -10.43 -3.05 3.32
N SER A 84 -11.21 -2.48 4.23
CA SER A 84 -10.98 -1.12 4.74
C SER A 84 -9.67 -0.99 5.53
N GLU A 85 -9.18 -2.06 6.15
CA GLU A 85 -7.90 -2.04 6.88
C GLU A 85 -6.74 -1.93 5.89
N ALA A 86 -6.75 -2.72 4.83
CA ALA A 86 -5.75 -2.65 3.78
C ALA A 86 -5.81 -1.30 3.03
N LEU A 87 -7.00 -0.75 2.78
CA LEU A 87 -7.16 0.57 2.18
C LEU A 87 -6.61 1.71 3.06
N GLY A 88 -6.84 1.63 4.38
CA GLY A 88 -6.28 2.60 5.31
C GLY A 88 -4.75 2.57 5.32
N LEU A 89 -4.17 1.37 5.32
CA LEU A 89 -2.71 1.20 5.24
C LEU A 89 -2.14 1.64 3.88
N LEU A 90 -2.85 1.36 2.78
CA LEU A 90 -2.47 1.82 1.45
C LEU A 90 -2.41 3.35 1.37
N LEU A 91 -3.43 4.03 1.91
CA LEU A 91 -3.47 5.49 1.99
C LEU A 91 -2.32 6.04 2.84
N GLN A 92 -2.03 5.42 3.98
CA GLN A 92 -0.89 5.81 4.81
C GLN A 92 0.43 5.69 4.03
N ILE A 93 0.66 4.58 3.31
CA ILE A 93 1.85 4.39 2.47
C ILE A 93 1.93 5.44 1.36
N GLU A 94 0.79 5.80 0.76
CA GLU A 94 0.71 6.84 -0.27
C GLU A 94 1.10 8.22 0.27
N GLU A 95 0.64 8.58 1.47
CA GLU A 95 0.93 9.89 2.09
C GLU A 95 2.33 9.98 2.68
N GLU A 96 2.86 8.88 3.22
CA GLU A 96 4.10 8.87 4.00
C GLU A 96 5.34 8.46 3.18
N CYS A 97 5.17 7.66 2.12
CA CYS A 97 6.28 6.95 1.47
C CYS A 97 6.35 7.09 -0.06
N CYS A 98 5.42 7.81 -0.70
CA CYS A 98 5.30 7.95 -2.16
C CYS A 98 5.49 9.38 -2.66
#